data_AF-A0A0Q4MUW2-F1
#
_entry.id   AF-A0A0Q4MUW2-F1
#
_cell.length_a   1.000
_cell.length_b   1.000
_cell.length_c   1.000
_cell.angle_alpha   90.00
_cell.angle_beta   90.00
_cell.angle_gamma   90.00
#
_symmetry.space_group_name_H-M   'P 1'
#
loop_
_entity.id
_entity.type
_entity.pdbx_description
1 polymer ?
#
loop_
_entity_poly.entity_id
_entity_poly.type
_entity_poly.pdbx_seq_one_letter_code
_entity_poly.pdbx_strand_id
1 'polypeptide(L)'
;MNRDHPLATGRPAARPARAFIAQLVTFVINPAIRNGRDEAAPLRDAAWNFIASVCLVALLTGGLGALLNASDISGFSGAIRPGFLTLLLAAYALIFAMLFWLLTTAVISVRKRGLHLLSFMQVLQSWAALNLFVVLLCWAALDRLLVASDDKPLSLVYLALGGVAGLALLILAARLLLLPVIHYLSRYLNLPAAAVMTLAIACVSVYLSAQLIRPFSAVAFDAQATCQALNLSRNAPGTPGQMPEKMFTDSCLAQFR
;
A
#
# COMPACT_ATOMS: atom_id res chain seq x y z
N MET A 1 -42.19 28.61 21.82
CA MET A 1 -42.74 27.38 22.45
C MET A 1 -42.77 26.29 21.40
N ASN A 2 -41.78 25.39 21.47
CA ASN A 2 -41.97 23.94 21.66
C ASN A 2 -42.62 23.26 20.43
N ARG A 3 -41.79 22.69 19.54
CA ARG A 3 -41.35 21.27 19.51
C ARG A 3 -42.44 20.40 18.88
N ASP A 4 -42.12 19.86 17.71
CA ASP A 4 -42.20 18.41 17.48
C ASP A 4 -41.25 18.03 16.33
N HIS A 5 -40.15 17.40 16.73
CA HIS A 5 -39.29 16.62 15.86
C HIS A 5 -40.04 15.34 15.44
N PRO A 6 -40.11 14.99 14.15
CA PRO A 6 -40.11 13.60 13.79
C PRO A 6 -38.68 13.10 13.96
N LEU A 7 -38.51 12.29 15.00
CA LEU A 7 -37.36 11.47 15.29
C LEU A 7 -36.76 10.87 14.01
N ALA A 8 -35.46 11.06 13.88
CA ALA A 8 -34.59 10.33 12.98
C ALA A 8 -34.92 8.83 13.05
N THR A 9 -35.64 8.35 12.05
CA THR A 9 -35.74 6.92 11.79
C THR A 9 -34.34 6.44 11.46
N GLY A 10 -33.72 5.78 12.43
CA GLY A 10 -32.45 5.09 12.27
C GLY A 10 -32.53 4.22 11.02
N ARG A 11 -31.80 4.61 9.97
CA ARG A 11 -31.56 3.70 8.86
C ARG A 11 -30.85 2.48 9.43
N PRO A 12 -31.32 1.26 9.12
CA PRO A 12 -30.68 0.06 9.61
C PRO A 12 -29.23 0.10 9.17
N ALA A 13 -28.32 -0.22 10.10
CA ALA A 13 -26.89 -0.35 9.87
C ALA A 13 -26.66 -1.15 8.59
N ALA A 14 -26.38 -0.46 7.49
CA ALA A 14 -26.03 -1.09 6.24
C ALA A 14 -24.79 -1.92 6.52
N ARG A 15 -24.87 -3.23 6.25
CA ARG A 15 -23.81 -4.22 6.51
C ARG A 15 -22.45 -3.57 6.21
N PRO A 16 -21.56 -3.39 7.22
CA PRO A 16 -20.41 -2.50 7.10
C PRO A 16 -19.51 -2.84 5.90
N ALA A 17 -19.40 -4.12 5.55
CA ALA A 17 -18.64 -4.59 4.39
C ALA A 17 -19.27 -4.26 3.02
N ARG A 18 -20.61 -4.29 2.89
CA ARG A 18 -21.29 -3.94 1.62
C ARG A 18 -21.23 -2.44 1.34
N ALA A 19 -21.31 -1.64 2.40
CA ALA A 19 -21.11 -0.19 2.30
C ALA A 19 -19.67 0.14 1.85
N PHE A 20 -18.67 -0.53 2.45
CA PHE A 20 -17.25 -0.36 2.08
C PHE A 20 -16.96 -0.62 0.59
N ILE A 21 -17.35 -1.78 0.06
CA ILE A 21 -17.08 -2.12 -1.36
C ILE A 21 -17.79 -1.14 -2.30
N ALA A 22 -19.06 -0.82 -2.03
CA ALA A 22 -19.82 0.12 -2.85
C ALA A 22 -19.17 1.52 -2.86
N GLN A 23 -18.65 1.98 -1.72
CA GLN A 23 -17.94 3.25 -1.62
C GLN A 23 -16.60 3.26 -2.36
N LEU A 24 -15.82 2.17 -2.27
CA LEU A 24 -14.58 2.02 -3.04
C LEU A 24 -14.86 2.01 -4.54
N VAL A 25 -15.86 1.26 -5.00
CA VAL A 25 -16.25 1.23 -6.42
C VAL A 25 -16.68 2.62 -6.88
N THR A 26 -17.49 3.33 -6.10
CA THR A 26 -17.89 4.71 -6.40
C THR A 26 -16.69 5.63 -6.54
N PHE A 27 -15.69 5.51 -5.65
CA PHE A 27 -14.46 6.28 -5.73
C PHE A 27 -13.60 5.91 -6.93
N VAL A 28 -13.46 4.62 -7.27
CA VAL A 28 -12.68 4.18 -8.45
C VAL A 28 -13.27 4.70 -9.76
N ILE A 29 -14.61 4.74 -9.84
CA ILE A 29 -15.31 5.31 -10.99
C ILE A 29 -15.10 6.82 -11.04
N ASN A 30 -15.29 7.53 -9.92
CA ASN A 30 -15.23 8.99 -9.82
C ASN A 30 -14.31 9.47 -8.68
N PRO A 31 -12.98 9.47 -8.88
CA PRO A 31 -12.02 9.78 -7.81
C PRO A 31 -11.83 11.29 -7.57
N ALA A 32 -12.72 12.14 -8.10
CA ALA A 32 -12.53 13.59 -8.08
C ALA A 32 -12.67 14.20 -6.67
N ILE A 33 -11.82 15.17 -6.35
CA ILE A 33 -11.91 15.98 -5.12
C ILE A 33 -13.10 16.95 -5.26
N ARG A 34 -14.27 16.51 -4.79
CA ARG A 34 -15.51 17.31 -4.69
C ARG A 34 -15.72 17.78 -3.25
N ASN A 35 -16.22 19.01 -3.08
CA ASN A 35 -16.50 19.56 -1.76
C ASN A 35 -17.64 18.77 -1.09
N GLY A 36 -17.45 18.42 0.18
CA GLY A 36 -18.29 17.48 0.95
C GLY A 36 -19.69 17.96 1.34
N ARG A 37 -20.38 18.74 0.50
CA ARG A 37 -21.80 19.09 0.71
C ARG A 37 -22.77 18.11 0.06
N ASP A 38 -22.30 17.23 -0.81
CA ASP A 38 -23.12 16.19 -1.43
C ASP A 38 -23.04 14.90 -0.61
N GLU A 39 -24.20 14.25 -0.35
CA GLU A 39 -24.27 12.97 0.37
C GLU A 39 -23.46 11.85 -0.31
N ALA A 40 -23.09 12.02 -1.58
CA ALA A 40 -22.26 11.13 -2.39
C ALA A 40 -20.77 11.53 -2.44
N ALA A 41 -20.28 12.39 -1.54
CA ALA A 41 -18.89 12.83 -1.54
C ALA A 41 -17.95 11.63 -1.31
N PRO A 42 -17.09 11.26 -2.28
CA PRO A 42 -16.36 9.98 -2.27
C PRO A 42 -15.23 9.93 -1.23
N LEU A 43 -14.99 11.04 -0.53
CA LEU A 43 -13.95 11.20 0.49
C LEU A 43 -14.50 11.25 1.93
N ARG A 44 -15.83 11.24 2.12
CA ARG A 44 -16.46 11.39 3.45
C ARG A 44 -15.98 10.32 4.44
N ASP A 45 -15.92 9.09 3.98
CA ASP A 45 -15.57 7.91 4.79
C ASP A 45 -14.13 7.43 4.56
N ALA A 46 -13.25 8.30 4.03
CA ALA A 46 -11.90 7.91 3.62
C ALA A 46 -11.06 7.26 4.73
N ALA A 47 -11.11 7.81 5.94
CA ALA A 47 -10.42 7.24 7.09
C ALA A 47 -10.97 5.85 7.45
N TRP A 48 -12.29 5.66 7.36
CA TRP A 48 -12.93 4.40 7.73
C TRP A 48 -12.72 3.32 6.67
N ASN A 49 -12.73 3.71 5.39
CA ASN A 49 -12.35 2.84 4.28
C ASN A 49 -10.89 2.43 4.36
N PHE A 50 -9.99 3.32 4.78
CA PHE A 50 -8.59 2.96 5.00
C PHE A 50 -8.45 1.91 6.10
N ILE A 51 -9.08 2.11 7.26
CA ILE A 51 -9.03 1.13 8.36
C ILE A 51 -9.67 -0.19 7.94
N ALA A 52 -10.83 -0.18 7.30
CA ALA A 52 -11.49 -1.38 6.78
C ALA A 52 -10.60 -2.13 5.77
N SER A 53 -9.90 -1.41 4.91
CA SER A 53 -8.95 -1.97 3.95
C SER A 53 -7.75 -2.61 4.66
N VAL A 54 -7.17 -1.96 5.67
CA VAL A 54 -6.07 -2.52 6.48
C VAL A 54 -6.52 -3.78 7.21
N CYS A 55 -7.70 -3.77 7.82
CA CYS A 55 -8.28 -4.95 8.49
C CYS A 55 -8.52 -6.10 7.50
N LEU A 56 -9.07 -5.80 6.31
CA LEU A 56 -9.30 -6.80 5.27
C LEU A 56 -7.98 -7.42 4.81
N VAL A 57 -6.96 -6.60 4.57
CA VAL A 57 -5.62 -7.08 4.22
C VAL A 57 -5.05 -7.94 5.35
N ALA A 58 -5.12 -7.51 6.60
CA ALA A 58 -4.61 -8.26 7.75
C ALA A 58 -5.29 -9.64 7.90
N LEU A 59 -6.62 -9.69 7.67
CA LEU A 59 -7.37 -10.95 7.69
C LEU A 59 -6.97 -11.86 6.53
N LEU A 60 -6.79 -11.31 5.32
CA LEU A 60 -6.38 -12.08 4.16
C LEU A 60 -4.93 -12.59 4.30
N THR A 61 -4.00 -11.76 4.73
CA THR A 61 -2.59 -12.15 4.93
C THR A 61 -2.44 -13.13 6.10
N GLY A 62 -3.18 -12.93 7.19
CA GLY A 62 -3.24 -13.87 8.31
C GLY A 62 -3.85 -15.21 7.92
N GLY A 63 -4.95 -15.19 7.16
CA GLY A 63 -5.59 -16.40 6.63
C GLY A 63 -4.69 -17.16 5.65
N LEU A 64 -4.03 -16.45 4.73
CA LEU A 64 -3.07 -17.05 3.80
C LEU A 64 -1.89 -17.69 4.56
N GLY A 65 -1.35 -17.00 5.57
CA GLY A 65 -0.28 -17.52 6.41
C GLY A 65 -0.67 -18.80 7.15
N ALA A 66 -1.89 -18.86 7.69
CA ALA A 66 -2.41 -20.07 8.33
C ALA A 66 -2.59 -21.24 7.34
N LEU A 67 -3.09 -20.96 6.13
CA LEU A 67 -3.21 -21.95 5.05
C LEU A 67 -1.86 -22.50 4.59
N LEU A 68 -0.86 -21.63 4.42
CA LEU A 68 0.48 -22.01 3.98
C LEU A 68 1.25 -22.79 5.06
N ASN A 69 1.05 -22.45 6.34
CA ASN A 69 1.59 -23.20 7.47
C ASN A 69 0.99 -24.61 7.58
N ALA A 70 -0.26 -24.79 7.17
CA ALA A 70 -0.92 -26.10 7.19
C ALA A 70 -0.48 -27.00 6.03
N SER A 71 0.14 -26.46 4.98
CA SER A 71 0.49 -27.18 3.76
C SER A 71 1.96 -27.62 3.65
N ASP A 72 2.75 -27.53 4.72
CA ASP A 72 4.20 -27.86 4.76
C ASP A 72 5.05 -27.15 3.68
N ILE A 73 4.57 -26.01 3.14
CA ILE A 73 5.35 -25.13 2.25
C ILE A 73 6.17 -24.20 3.16
N SER A 74 7.15 -24.79 3.84
CA SER A 74 7.81 -24.25 5.04
C SER A 74 8.85 -23.14 4.79
N GLY A 75 9.11 -22.75 3.54
CA GLY A 75 10.05 -21.68 3.22
C GLY A 75 9.53 -20.26 3.50
N PHE A 76 8.21 -20.06 3.44
CA PHE A 76 7.63 -18.71 3.39
C PHE A 76 7.30 -18.12 4.77
N SER A 77 6.84 -18.95 5.72
CA SER A 77 6.28 -18.43 6.99
C SER A 77 7.32 -18.04 8.04
N GLY A 78 8.58 -18.47 7.88
CA GLY A 78 9.68 -18.11 8.76
C GLY A 78 10.33 -16.76 8.45
N ALA A 79 10.39 -16.35 7.18
CA ALA A 79 11.16 -15.20 6.73
C ALA A 79 10.45 -13.85 6.91
N ILE A 80 9.12 -13.83 6.74
CA ILE A 80 8.32 -12.59 6.74
C ILE A 80 7.14 -12.76 7.70
N ARG A 81 7.01 -11.84 8.65
CA ARG A 81 5.84 -11.82 9.55
C ARG A 81 4.68 -11.08 8.85
N PRO A 82 3.62 -11.76 8.36
CA PRO A 82 2.55 -11.15 7.56
C PRO A 82 1.83 -10.00 8.26
N GLY A 83 1.64 -10.11 9.58
CA GLY A 83 1.06 -9.04 10.40
C GLY A 83 1.94 -7.79 10.44
N PHE A 84 3.26 -7.95 10.57
CA PHE A 84 4.19 -6.81 10.57
C PHE A 84 4.32 -6.18 9.18
N LEU A 85 4.30 -6.96 8.09
CA LEU A 85 4.29 -6.40 6.73
C LEU A 85 3.04 -5.54 6.50
N THR A 86 1.88 -6.01 6.97
CA THR A 86 0.62 -5.25 6.86
C THR A 86 0.68 -3.94 7.67
N LEU A 87 1.24 -3.98 8.88
CA LEU A 87 1.46 -2.78 9.70
C LEU A 87 2.46 -1.81 9.06
N LEU A 88 3.55 -2.32 8.48
CA LEU A 88 4.57 -1.52 7.82
C LEU A 88 4.01 -0.79 6.60
N LEU A 89 3.20 -1.48 5.78
CA LEU A 89 2.51 -0.88 4.63
C LEU A 89 1.46 0.14 5.05
N ALA A 90 0.71 -0.12 6.13
CA ALA A 90 -0.23 0.85 6.68
C ALA A 90 0.49 2.10 7.22
N ALA A 91 1.61 1.93 7.93
CA ALA A 91 2.45 3.02 8.37
C ALA A 91 3.01 3.82 7.18
N TYR A 92 3.41 3.14 6.11
CA TYR A 92 3.86 3.78 4.86
C TYR A 92 2.78 4.66 4.25
N ALA A 93 1.56 4.12 4.14
CA ALA A 93 0.43 4.86 3.60
C ALA A 93 0.13 6.13 4.43
N LEU A 94 0.20 6.04 5.77
CA LEU A 94 -0.02 7.18 6.67
C LEU A 94 1.08 8.23 6.57
N ILE A 95 2.34 7.83 6.60
CA ILE A 95 3.49 8.74 6.46
C ILE A 95 3.44 9.44 5.09
N PHE A 96 3.19 8.68 4.03
CA PHE A 96 3.03 9.21 2.69
C PHE A 96 1.87 10.20 2.61
N ALA A 97 0.71 9.87 3.19
CA ALA A 97 -0.45 10.77 3.24
C ALA A 97 -0.14 12.08 3.95
N MET A 98 0.55 12.02 5.10
CA MET A 98 0.95 13.21 5.86
C MET A 98 1.91 14.08 5.06
N LEU A 99 2.97 13.51 4.48
CA LEU A 99 3.95 14.25 3.68
C LEU A 99 3.32 14.87 2.43
N PHE A 100 2.51 14.09 1.71
CA PHE A 100 1.82 14.54 0.51
C PHE A 100 0.86 15.69 0.83
N TRP A 101 0.12 15.59 1.93
CA TRP A 101 -0.77 16.63 2.43
C TRP A 101 -0.01 17.90 2.83
N LEU A 102 1.09 17.77 3.58
CA LEU A 102 1.91 18.90 4.02
C LEU A 102 2.48 19.66 2.82
N LEU A 103 3.08 18.95 1.86
CA LEU A 103 3.65 19.55 0.65
C LEU A 103 2.56 20.20 -0.22
N THR A 104 1.44 19.52 -0.42
CA THR A 104 0.29 20.09 -1.17
C THR A 104 -0.25 21.35 -0.48
N THR A 105 -0.39 21.32 0.84
CA THR A 105 -0.87 22.46 1.63
C THR A 105 0.12 23.62 1.58
N ALA A 106 1.43 23.35 1.63
CA ALA A 106 2.47 24.38 1.50
C ALA A 106 2.39 25.07 0.12
N VAL A 107 2.27 24.30 -0.96
CA VAL A 107 2.15 24.84 -2.33
C VAL A 107 0.90 25.69 -2.48
N ILE A 108 -0.25 25.24 -1.98
CA ILE A 108 -1.49 26.02 -2.07
C ILE A 108 -1.44 27.25 -1.17
N SER A 109 -0.80 27.16 0.00
CA SER A 109 -0.69 28.27 0.97
C SER A 109 0.05 29.49 0.44
N VAL A 110 0.90 29.32 -0.58
CA VAL A 110 1.52 30.43 -1.33
C VAL A 110 0.46 31.32 -1.99
N ARG A 111 -0.67 30.75 -2.41
CA ARG A 111 -1.78 31.46 -3.09
C ARG A 111 -2.97 31.72 -2.18
N LYS A 112 -3.34 30.76 -1.33
CA LYS A 112 -4.49 30.84 -0.44
C LYS A 112 -4.18 30.12 0.87
N ARG A 113 -4.15 30.86 1.98
CA ARG A 113 -3.98 30.28 3.32
C ARG A 113 -5.19 29.41 3.67
N GLY A 114 -4.93 28.21 4.16
CA GLY A 114 -5.96 27.28 4.62
C GLY A 114 -5.41 25.87 4.80
N LEU A 115 -6.14 25.06 5.56
CA LEU A 115 -5.86 23.64 5.68
C LEU A 115 -6.58 22.90 4.55
N HIS A 116 -5.82 22.19 3.70
CA HIS A 116 -6.36 21.49 2.54
C HIS A 116 -6.52 20.00 2.81
N LEU A 117 -7.28 19.65 3.87
CA LEU A 117 -7.47 18.27 4.34
C LEU A 117 -8.02 17.31 3.27
N LEU A 118 -8.67 17.84 2.22
CA LEU A 118 -9.16 17.03 1.11
C LEU A 118 -8.04 16.26 0.37
N SER A 119 -6.81 16.80 0.27
CA SER A 119 -5.70 16.06 -0.34
C SER A 119 -5.22 14.91 0.55
N PHE A 120 -5.28 15.07 1.87
CA PHE A 120 -5.00 13.99 2.82
C PHE A 120 -6.03 12.86 2.68
N MET A 121 -7.32 13.19 2.66
CA MET A 121 -8.40 12.21 2.50
C MET A 121 -8.35 11.51 1.14
N GLN A 122 -7.96 12.23 0.08
CA GLN A 122 -7.74 11.64 -1.24
C GLN A 122 -6.69 10.54 -1.17
N VAL A 123 -5.54 10.81 -0.53
CA VAL A 123 -4.45 9.82 -0.41
C VAL A 123 -4.91 8.60 0.37
N LEU A 124 -5.61 8.78 1.50
CA LEU A 124 -6.13 7.66 2.30
C LEU A 124 -7.12 6.79 1.51
N GLN A 125 -8.04 7.41 0.77
CA GLN A 125 -9.03 6.69 -0.05
C GLN A 125 -8.37 5.99 -1.24
N SER A 126 -7.37 6.61 -1.89
CA SER A 126 -6.55 5.95 -2.92
C SER A 126 -5.82 4.74 -2.37
N TRP A 127 -5.20 4.86 -1.20
CA TRP A 127 -4.57 3.74 -0.52
C TRP A 127 -5.58 2.65 -0.17
N ALA A 128 -6.75 3.01 0.37
CA ALA A 128 -7.80 2.03 0.70
C ALA A 128 -8.18 1.16 -0.51
N ALA A 129 -8.26 1.75 -1.70
CA ALA A 129 -8.55 1.05 -2.95
C ALA A 129 -7.36 0.22 -3.49
N LEU A 130 -6.13 0.72 -3.33
CA LEU A 130 -4.92 0.10 -3.87
C LEU A 130 -4.28 -0.94 -2.93
N ASN A 131 -4.59 -0.88 -1.64
CA ASN A 131 -3.90 -1.61 -0.58
C ASN A 131 -3.80 -3.11 -0.88
N LEU A 132 -4.92 -3.71 -1.29
CA LEU A 132 -4.98 -5.14 -1.59
C LEU A 132 -4.06 -5.50 -2.78
N PHE A 133 -4.06 -4.70 -3.84
CA PHE A 133 -3.22 -4.93 -5.02
C PHE A 133 -1.73 -4.76 -4.69
N VAL A 134 -1.38 -3.75 -3.90
CA VAL A 134 0.00 -3.52 -3.43
C VAL A 134 0.49 -4.71 -2.61
N VAL A 135 -0.31 -5.18 -1.65
CA VAL A 135 0.08 -6.30 -0.79
C VAL A 135 0.24 -7.59 -1.59
N LEU A 136 -0.69 -7.90 -2.49
CA LEU A 136 -0.60 -9.08 -3.34
C LEU A 136 0.64 -9.04 -4.24
N LEU A 137 0.98 -7.87 -4.79
CA LEU A 137 2.20 -7.69 -5.59
C LEU A 137 3.46 -7.83 -4.75
N CYS A 138 3.49 -7.26 -3.54
CA CYS A 138 4.59 -7.46 -2.61
C CYS A 138 4.76 -8.94 -2.25
N TRP A 139 3.66 -9.66 -2.00
CA TRP A 139 3.69 -11.08 -1.67
C TRP A 139 4.22 -11.92 -2.83
N ALA A 140 3.72 -11.68 -4.04
CA ALA A 140 4.20 -12.35 -5.25
C ALA A 140 5.67 -12.05 -5.54
N ALA A 141 6.13 -10.82 -5.30
CA ALA A 141 7.54 -10.45 -5.48
C ALA A 141 8.44 -11.15 -4.44
N LEU A 142 8.01 -11.22 -3.18
CA LEU A 142 8.75 -11.86 -2.10
C LEU A 142 8.80 -13.39 -2.28
N ASP A 143 7.69 -14.02 -2.64
CA ASP A 143 7.64 -15.44 -3.01
C ASP A 143 8.68 -15.76 -4.09
N ARG A 144 8.77 -14.91 -5.10
CA ARG A 144 9.71 -15.08 -6.20
C ARG A 144 11.16 -14.82 -5.83
N LEU A 145 11.43 -13.80 -5.01
CA LEU A 145 12.78 -13.55 -4.50
C LEU A 145 13.30 -14.73 -3.66
N LEU A 146 12.43 -15.39 -2.90
CA LEU A 146 12.79 -16.50 -2.03
C LEU A 146 12.87 -17.85 -2.77
N VAL A 147 11.98 -18.09 -3.76
CA VAL A 147 11.92 -19.37 -4.51
C VAL A 147 12.86 -19.38 -5.72
N ALA A 148 13.15 -18.22 -6.34
CA ALA A 148 14.03 -18.15 -7.51
C ALA A 148 15.54 -18.26 -7.17
N SER A 149 15.90 -18.49 -5.90
CA SER A 149 17.29 -18.81 -5.53
C SER A 149 17.74 -20.20 -5.99
N ASP A 150 16.81 -21.05 -6.46
CA ASP A 150 17.11 -22.37 -7.02
C ASP A 150 17.31 -22.29 -8.54
N ASP A 151 18.52 -21.96 -9.00
CA ASP A 151 19.16 -22.19 -10.33
C ASP A 151 18.34 -22.07 -11.64
N LYS A 152 17.09 -21.61 -11.62
CA LYS A 152 16.22 -21.47 -12.77
C LYS A 152 16.13 -19.98 -13.10
N PRO A 153 16.58 -19.55 -14.29
CA PRO A 153 16.46 -18.16 -14.70
C PRO A 153 15.01 -17.72 -14.63
N LEU A 154 14.80 -16.50 -14.16
CA LEU A 154 13.48 -15.89 -14.06
C LEU A 154 12.77 -16.02 -15.42
N SER A 155 11.76 -16.88 -15.51
CA SER A 155 11.07 -17.09 -16.79
C SER A 155 10.49 -15.76 -17.26
N LEU A 156 10.70 -15.45 -18.54
CA LEU A 156 10.24 -14.24 -19.21
C LEU A 156 8.74 -13.98 -18.95
N VAL A 157 7.95 -15.04 -18.80
CA VAL A 157 6.52 -14.99 -18.50
C VAL A 157 6.24 -14.34 -17.14
N TYR A 158 7.00 -14.68 -16.11
CA TYR A 158 6.82 -14.10 -14.78
C TYR A 158 7.28 -12.65 -14.71
N LEU A 159 8.37 -12.31 -15.40
CA LEU A 159 8.81 -10.92 -15.52
C LEU A 159 7.77 -10.08 -16.26
N ALA A 160 7.21 -10.60 -17.35
CA ALA A 160 6.15 -9.95 -18.11
C ALA A 160 4.88 -9.75 -17.26
N LEU A 161 4.43 -10.78 -16.53
CA LEU A 161 3.27 -10.68 -15.64
C LEU A 161 3.48 -9.66 -14.52
N GLY A 162 4.65 -9.67 -13.87
CA GLY A 162 5.01 -8.69 -12.85
C GLY A 162 5.06 -7.26 -13.41
N GLY A 163 5.63 -7.09 -14.62
CA GLY A 163 5.66 -5.81 -15.33
C GLY A 163 4.26 -5.28 -15.66
N VAL A 164 3.38 -6.14 -16.19
CA VAL A 164 1.98 -5.78 -16.50
C VAL A 164 1.23 -5.38 -15.23
N ALA A 165 1.37 -6.15 -14.14
CA ALA A 165 0.71 -5.84 -12.88
C ALA A 165 1.24 -4.54 -12.25
N GLY A 166 2.55 -4.30 -12.31
CA GLY A 166 3.17 -3.05 -11.87
C GLY A 166 2.68 -1.85 -12.68
N LEU A 167 2.60 -1.97 -14.02
CA LEU A 167 2.07 -0.92 -14.89
C LEU A 167 0.59 -0.65 -14.59
N ALA A 168 -0.23 -1.68 -14.40
CA ALA A 168 -1.64 -1.53 -14.04
C ALA A 168 -1.80 -0.78 -12.70
N LEU A 169 -0.97 -1.11 -11.71
CA LEU A 169 -0.95 -0.42 -10.42
C LEU A 169 -0.56 1.06 -10.57
N LEU A 170 0.42 1.38 -11.42
CA LEU A 170 0.81 2.76 -11.72
C LEU A 170 -0.31 3.53 -12.42
N ILE A 171 -0.99 2.93 -13.40
CA ILE A 171 -2.14 3.54 -14.08
C ILE A 171 -3.27 3.82 -13.08
N LEU A 172 -3.56 2.87 -12.19
CA LEU A 172 -4.55 3.04 -11.13
C LEU A 172 -4.14 4.13 -10.14
N ALA A 173 -2.88 4.18 -9.70
CA ALA A 173 -2.38 5.24 -8.83
C ALA A 173 -2.48 6.62 -9.50
N ALA A 174 -2.16 6.71 -10.79
CA ALA A 174 -2.32 7.93 -11.56
C ALA A 174 -3.79 8.37 -11.63
N ARG A 175 -4.72 7.44 -11.88
CA ARG A 175 -6.16 7.72 -11.96
C ARG A 175 -6.75 8.10 -10.61
N LEU A 176 -6.38 7.40 -9.54
CA LEU A 176 -7.02 7.53 -8.22
C LEU A 176 -6.40 8.64 -7.38
N LEU A 177 -5.14 9.00 -7.60
CA LEU A 177 -4.44 10.00 -6.79
C LEU A 177 -3.96 11.18 -7.63
N LEU A 178 -3.11 10.95 -8.64
CA LEU A 178 -2.44 12.04 -9.35
C LEU A 178 -3.43 12.92 -10.11
N LEU A 179 -4.28 12.35 -10.97
CA LEU A 179 -5.25 13.12 -11.77
C LEU A 179 -6.20 13.97 -10.89
N PRO A 180 -6.85 13.44 -9.84
CA PRO A 180 -7.67 14.25 -8.94
C PRO A 180 -6.91 15.40 -8.27
N VAL A 181 -5.66 15.16 -7.85
CA VAL A 181 -4.83 16.17 -7.22
C VAL A 181 -4.39 17.23 -8.22
N ILE A 182 -4.05 16.86 -9.46
CA ILE A 182 -3.73 17.81 -10.54
C ILE A 182 -4.91 18.76 -10.78
N HIS A 183 -6.12 18.23 -10.92
CA HIS A 183 -7.33 19.05 -11.09
C HIS A 183 -7.66 19.91 -9.87
N TYR A 184 -7.24 19.47 -8.68
CA TYR A 184 -7.39 20.24 -7.45
C TYR A 184 -6.39 21.39 -7.36
N LEU A 185 -5.11 21.14 -7.66
CA LEU A 185 -4.07 22.18 -7.73
C LEU A 185 -4.30 23.14 -8.89
N SER A 186 -4.90 22.70 -9.99
CA SER A 186 -5.19 23.57 -11.14
C SER A 186 -6.24 24.66 -10.84
N ARG A 187 -6.91 24.60 -9.68
CA ARG A 187 -7.73 25.70 -9.17
C ARG A 187 -6.90 26.88 -8.64
N TYR A 188 -5.61 26.66 -8.38
CA TYR A 188 -4.67 27.63 -7.79
C TYR A 188 -3.44 27.91 -8.69
N LEU A 189 -3.10 26.98 -9.58
CA LEU A 189 -1.99 27.03 -10.51
C LEU A 189 -2.48 26.76 -11.94
N ASN A 190 -1.71 27.14 -12.96
CA ASN A 190 -1.99 26.70 -14.33
C ASN A 190 -1.85 25.17 -14.46
N LEU A 191 -2.65 24.53 -15.31
CA LEU A 191 -2.67 23.07 -15.48
C LEU A 191 -1.28 22.41 -15.64
N PRO A 192 -0.35 22.89 -16.49
CA PRO A 192 0.97 22.27 -16.61
C PRO A 192 1.79 22.41 -15.32
N ALA A 193 1.71 23.56 -14.65
CA ALA A 193 2.38 23.77 -13.37
C ALA A 193 1.78 22.86 -12.27
N ALA A 194 0.46 22.69 -12.24
CA ALA A 194 -0.22 21.77 -11.32
C ALA A 194 0.22 20.32 -11.55
N ALA A 195 0.38 19.89 -12.81
CA ALA A 195 0.88 18.56 -13.15
C ALA A 195 2.31 18.33 -12.67
N VAL A 196 3.23 19.24 -13.01
CA VAL A 196 4.65 19.15 -12.58
C VAL A 196 4.77 19.18 -11.07
N MET A 197 4.05 20.09 -10.40
CA MET A 197 4.07 20.17 -8.93
C MET A 197 3.49 18.92 -8.27
N THR A 198 2.39 18.36 -8.79
CA THR A 198 1.82 17.12 -8.24
C THR A 198 2.80 15.95 -8.38
N LEU A 199 3.49 15.84 -9.52
CA LEU A 199 4.50 14.81 -9.72
C LEU A 199 5.69 15.00 -8.78
N ALA A 200 6.19 16.23 -8.63
CA ALA A 200 7.27 16.54 -7.70
C ALA A 200 6.89 16.21 -6.25
N ILE A 201 5.68 16.60 -5.82
CA ILE A 201 5.15 16.27 -4.49
C ILE A 201 5.08 14.75 -4.30
N ALA A 202 4.56 14.02 -5.29
CA ALA A 202 4.48 12.56 -5.23
C ALA A 202 5.87 11.93 -5.09
N CYS A 203 6.83 12.30 -5.94
CA CYS A 203 8.21 11.79 -5.89
C CYS A 203 8.90 12.07 -4.56
N VAL A 204 8.82 13.32 -4.07
CA VAL A 204 9.42 13.70 -2.78
C VAL A 204 8.74 12.96 -1.63
N SER A 205 7.41 12.83 -1.66
CA SER A 205 6.67 12.09 -0.63
C SER A 205 7.04 10.61 -0.62
N VAL A 206 7.16 9.95 -1.78
CA VAL A 206 7.62 8.56 -1.88
C VAL A 206 9.03 8.42 -1.30
N TYR A 207 9.96 9.27 -1.74
CA TYR A 207 11.35 9.22 -1.30
C TYR A 207 11.46 9.38 0.22
N LEU A 208 10.85 10.42 0.79
CA LEU A 208 10.88 10.67 2.23
C LEU A 208 10.17 9.56 3.03
N SER A 209 9.04 9.04 2.54
CA SER A 209 8.34 7.93 3.19
C SER A 209 9.21 6.68 3.26
N ALA A 210 9.91 6.36 2.17
CA ALA A 210 10.84 5.23 2.13
C ALA A 210 11.98 5.39 3.13
N GLN A 211 12.57 6.59 3.25
CA GLN A 211 13.64 6.85 4.22
C GLN A 211 13.15 6.74 5.67
N LEU A 212 11.95 7.26 5.97
CA LEU A 212 11.37 7.20 7.31
C LEU A 212 11.01 5.77 7.75
N ILE A 213 10.69 4.88 6.81
CA ILE A 213 10.31 3.50 7.09
C ILE A 213 11.47 2.51 7.05
N ARG A 214 12.55 2.84 6.34
CA ARG A 214 13.77 2.03 6.29
C ARG A 214 14.26 1.51 7.66
N PRO A 215 14.30 2.27 8.77
CA PRO A 215 14.75 1.73 10.04
C PRO A 215 13.81 0.65 10.63
N PHE A 216 12.54 0.64 10.23
CA PHE A 216 11.54 -0.32 10.70
C PHE A 216 11.43 -1.56 9.81
N SER A 217 12.04 -1.57 8.62
CA SER A 217 12.00 -2.74 7.74
C SER A 217 12.72 -3.95 8.36
N ALA A 218 13.75 -3.73 9.17
CA ALA A 218 14.46 -4.78 9.91
C ALA A 218 13.60 -5.50 10.97
N VAL A 219 12.44 -4.92 11.36
CA VAL A 219 11.48 -5.57 12.28
C VAL A 219 10.46 -6.41 11.53
N ALA A 220 10.15 -6.03 10.28
CA ALA A 220 9.21 -6.76 9.43
C ALA A 220 9.86 -7.95 8.71
N PHE A 221 11.15 -7.84 8.41
CA PHE A 221 11.98 -8.87 7.81
C PHE A 221 12.93 -9.42 8.86
N ASP A 222 12.72 -10.66 9.29
CA ASP A 222 13.71 -11.35 10.11
C ASP A 222 14.84 -11.78 9.17
N ALA A 223 15.88 -10.95 9.07
CA ALA A 223 16.99 -11.19 8.16
C ALA A 223 17.66 -12.54 8.44
N GLN A 224 17.70 -12.98 9.71
CA GLN A 224 18.28 -14.25 10.09
C GLN A 224 17.41 -15.41 9.64
N ALA A 225 16.09 -15.36 9.89
CA ALA A 225 15.17 -16.39 9.42
C ALA A 225 15.05 -16.41 7.88
N THR A 226 15.17 -15.25 7.23
CA THR A 226 15.18 -15.12 5.77
C THR A 226 16.43 -15.78 5.17
N CYS A 227 17.61 -15.47 5.74
CA CYS A 227 18.86 -16.09 5.30
C CYS A 227 18.92 -17.59 5.59
N GLN A 228 18.32 -18.06 6.69
CA GLN A 228 18.17 -19.48 6.99
C GLN A 228 17.21 -20.18 6.03
N ALA A 229 16.08 -19.56 5.69
CA ALA A 229 15.14 -20.09 4.68
C ALA A 229 15.81 -20.18 3.30
N LEU A 230 16.56 -19.16 2.89
CA LEU A 230 17.37 -19.16 1.66
C LEU A 230 18.44 -20.26 1.68
N ASN A 231 19.07 -20.51 2.82
CA ASN A 231 20.08 -21.56 2.98
C ASN A 231 19.47 -22.97 2.87
N LEU A 232 18.29 -23.17 3.44
CA LEU A 232 17.55 -24.44 3.38
C LEU A 232 17.07 -24.74 1.96
N SER A 233 16.61 -23.73 1.21
CA SER A 233 16.29 -23.88 -0.22
C SER A 233 17.53 -24.27 -1.02
N ARG A 234 18.64 -23.54 -0.81
CA ARG A 234 19.88 -23.74 -1.58
C ARG A 234 20.59 -25.07 -1.32
N ASN A 235 20.46 -25.64 -0.12
CA ASN A 235 21.08 -26.91 0.26
C ASN A 235 20.13 -28.12 0.15
N ALA A 236 19.02 -27.99 -0.59
CA ALA A 236 18.18 -29.13 -0.91
C ALA A 236 18.99 -30.23 -1.63
N PRO A 237 18.74 -31.53 -1.37
CA PRO A 237 19.56 -32.62 -1.90
C PRO A 237 19.58 -32.60 -3.44
N GLY A 238 20.75 -32.30 -4.03
CA GLY A 238 20.97 -32.30 -5.48
C GLY A 238 21.65 -31.04 -6.07
N THR A 239 21.89 -29.98 -5.29
CA THR A 239 22.54 -28.75 -5.75
C THR A 239 24.09 -28.81 -5.63
N PRO A 240 24.85 -28.53 -6.71
CA PRO A 240 26.31 -28.49 -6.66
C PRO A 240 26.83 -27.16 -6.08
N GLY A 241 27.82 -27.22 -5.19
CA GLY A 241 28.47 -26.04 -4.61
C GLY A 241 27.96 -25.64 -3.22
N GLN A 242 27.98 -26.59 -2.27
CA GLN A 242 27.66 -26.34 -0.87
C GLN A 242 28.66 -25.36 -0.24
N MET A 243 28.18 -24.15 0.06
CA MET A 243 28.90 -23.22 0.92
C MET A 243 28.59 -23.58 2.38
N PRO A 244 29.55 -23.52 3.33
CA PRO A 244 29.26 -23.77 4.73
C PRO A 244 28.14 -22.83 5.22
N GLU A 245 27.14 -23.38 5.91
CA GLU A 245 25.93 -22.66 6.37
C GLU A 245 26.24 -21.31 7.03
N LYS A 246 27.26 -21.26 7.89
CA LYS A 246 27.72 -20.01 8.52
C LYS A 246 28.19 -18.97 7.50
N MET A 247 28.95 -19.39 6.49
CA MET A 247 29.53 -18.49 5.49
C MET A 247 28.47 -17.90 4.56
N PHE A 248 27.44 -18.68 4.20
CA PHE A 248 26.29 -18.20 3.44
C PHE A 248 25.41 -17.26 4.28
N THR A 249 25.10 -17.65 5.52
CA THR A 249 24.25 -16.85 6.42
C THR A 249 24.90 -15.50 6.74
N ASP A 250 26.20 -15.47 7.03
CA ASP A 250 26.94 -14.23 7.29
C ASP A 250 27.02 -13.32 6.06
N SER A 251 27.21 -13.89 4.87
CA SER A 251 27.23 -13.14 3.60
C SER A 251 25.84 -12.60 3.22
N CYS A 252 24.79 -13.38 3.48
CA CYS A 252 23.40 -12.98 3.28
C CYS A 252 23.01 -11.87 4.27
N LEU A 253 23.33 -12.02 5.55
CA LEU A 253 23.08 -11.01 6.58
C LEU A 253 23.82 -9.70 6.31
N ALA A 254 25.00 -9.75 5.68
CA ALA A 254 25.72 -8.55 5.25
C ALA A 254 24.96 -7.71 4.19
N GLN A 255 24.06 -8.31 3.40
CA GLN A 255 23.22 -7.59 2.44
C GLN A 255 22.03 -6.87 3.10
N PHE A 256 21.68 -7.25 4.33
CA PHE A 256 20.61 -6.62 5.12
C PHE A 256 21.10 -5.51 6.06
N ARG A 257 22.41 -5.29 6.17
CA ARG A 257 23.04 -4.18 6.92
C ARG A 257 23.23 -2.96 6.03
#